data_AF-A0A967UEL8-F1
#
_entry.id   AF-A0A967UEL8-F1
#
_cell.length_a   1.000
_cell.length_b   1.000
_cell.length_c   1.000
_cell.angle_alpha   90.00
_cell.angle_beta   90.00
_cell.angle_gamma   90.00
#
_symmetry.space_group_name_H-M   'P 1'
#
loop_
_entity.id
_entity.type
_entity.pdbx_description
1 polymer ?
#
loop_
_entity_poly.entity_id
_entity_poly.type
_entity_poly.pdbx_seq_one_letter_code
_entity_poly.pdbx_strand_id
1 'polypeptide(L)'
;ILMDTMTQVLVSKRMWFTSLSVSDKTVNISGIALDEKTVADFMVRLQKSGLFSNVELKSVKRQKVENSNLKSFEIVCTKVPPKQPEQPPK
;
A
#
# COMPACT_ATOMS: atom_id res chain seq x y z
N ILE A 1 -1.10 9.77 -13.00
CA ILE A 1 -2.23 9.16 -12.25
C ILE A 1 -1.71 8.23 -11.15
N LEU A 2 -0.97 7.15 -11.47
CA LEU A 2 -0.44 6.23 -10.46
C LEU A 2 0.43 6.91 -9.39
N MET A 3 1.35 7.78 -9.81
CA MET A 3 2.24 8.51 -8.89
C MET A 3 1.46 9.43 -7.95
N ASP A 4 0.43 10.11 -8.47
CA ASP A 4 -0.43 11.02 -7.72
C ASP A 4 -1.24 10.30 -6.63
N THR A 5 -1.79 9.13 -6.95
CA THR A 5 -2.51 8.29 -5.98
C THR A 5 -1.58 7.85 -4.85
N MET A 6 -0.34 7.45 -5.15
CA MET A 6 0.62 7.02 -4.12
C MET A 6 1.02 8.16 -3.18
N THR A 7 1.08 9.39 -3.69
CA THR A 7 1.28 10.59 -2.86
C THR A 7 0.11 10.85 -1.92
N GLN A 8 -1.14 10.59 -2.36
CA GLN A 8 -2.34 10.78 -1.53
C GLN A 8 -2.54 9.68 -0.45
N VAL A 9 -2.10 8.44 -0.69
CA VAL A 9 -2.24 7.36 0.31
C VAL A 9 -1.10 7.29 1.32
N LEU A 10 0.00 8.01 1.12
CA LEU A 10 1.04 8.16 2.13
C LEU A 10 0.44 8.76 3.41
N VAL A 11 0.53 8.05 4.52
CA VAL A 11 0.30 8.64 5.85
C VAL A 11 1.52 9.50 6.17
N SER A 12 1.50 10.75 5.69
CA SER A 12 2.60 11.69 5.83
C SER A 12 3.10 11.72 7.27
N LYS A 13 4.44 11.67 7.44
CA LYS A 13 5.17 11.64 8.72
C LYS A 13 5.10 10.33 9.52
N ARG A 14 4.35 9.29 9.10
CA ARG A 14 4.24 8.02 9.85
C ARG A 14 4.71 6.78 9.11
N MET A 15 4.89 6.87 7.80
CA MET A 15 5.45 5.79 7.00
C MET A 15 6.15 6.33 5.74
N TRP A 16 7.04 5.53 5.18
CA TRP A 16 7.63 5.76 3.87
C TRP A 16 7.85 4.43 3.14
N PHE A 17 7.91 4.49 1.81
CA PHE A 17 8.23 3.33 0.99
C PHE A 17 9.75 3.19 0.84
N THR A 18 10.23 1.95 0.92
CA THR A 18 11.63 1.59 0.65
C THR A 18 11.76 0.89 -0.70
N SER A 19 10.73 0.18 -1.14
CA SER A 19 10.69 -0.46 -2.44
C SER A 19 9.26 -0.55 -2.95
N LEU A 20 9.11 -0.35 -4.26
CA LEU A 20 7.86 -0.55 -4.97
C LEU A 20 8.16 -1.32 -6.24
N SER A 21 7.66 -2.54 -6.33
CA SER A 21 7.87 -3.42 -7.47
C SER A 21 6.53 -3.77 -8.09
N VAL A 22 6.42 -3.45 -9.38
CA VAL A 22 5.20 -3.65 -10.14
C VAL A 22 5.47 -4.68 -11.22
N SER A 23 4.80 -5.82 -11.12
CA SER A 23 4.73 -6.85 -12.16
C SER A 23 3.39 -6.72 -12.92
N ASP A 24 3.11 -7.63 -13.86
CA ASP A 24 1.93 -7.57 -14.73
C ASP A 24 0.64 -7.23 -13.97
N LYS A 25 0.29 -8.08 -12.99
CA LYS A 25 -0.91 -7.91 -12.17
C LYS A 25 -0.60 -7.69 -10.69
N THR A 26 0.62 -7.98 -10.24
CA THR A 26 0.99 -7.95 -8.83
C THR A 26 1.81 -6.71 -8.51
N VAL A 27 1.53 -6.09 -7.37
CA VAL A 27 2.29 -4.97 -6.82
C VAL A 27 2.80 -5.38 -5.45
N ASN A 28 4.12 -5.35 -5.30
CA ASN A 28 4.81 -5.56 -4.03
C ASN A 28 5.24 -4.20 -3.49
N ILE A 29 4.86 -3.91 -2.26
CA ILE A 29 5.09 -2.64 -1.58
C ILE A 29 5.86 -2.94 -0.30
N SER A 30 7.08 -2.43 -0.21
CA SER A 30 7.89 -2.52 0.99
C SER A 30 8.12 -1.13 1.56
N GLY A 31 8.09 -1.01 2.87
CA GLY A 31 8.28 0.26 3.53
C GLY A 31 8.57 0.14 5.01
N ILE A 32 8.72 1.30 5.64
CA ILE A 32 8.86 1.44 7.09
C ILE A 32 7.69 2.27 7.61
N ALA A 33 7.10 1.84 8.72
CA ALA A 33 6.06 2.53 9.44
C ALA A 33 6.45 2.72 10.91
N LEU A 34 5.87 3.71 11.58
CA LEU A 34 6.07 3.93 13.02
C LEU A 34 5.51 2.77 13.86
N ASP A 35 4.39 2.18 13.44
CA ASP A 35 3.64 1.19 14.21
C ASP A 35 2.75 0.32 13.31
N GLU A 36 2.29 -0.80 13.86
CA GLU A 36 1.41 -1.76 13.16
C GLU A 36 0.05 -1.16 12.80
N LYS A 37 -0.45 -0.20 13.58
CA LYS A 37 -1.69 0.52 13.27
C LYS A 37 -1.57 1.32 11.98
N THR A 38 -0.42 1.96 11.77
CA THR A 38 -0.12 2.71 10.53
C THR A 38 -0.11 1.78 9.32
N VAL A 39 0.44 0.57 9.45
CA VAL A 39 0.41 -0.46 8.39
C VAL A 39 -1.03 -0.89 8.09
N ALA A 40 -1.84 -1.15 9.12
CA ALA A 40 -3.24 -1.53 8.97
C ALA A 40 -4.07 -0.43 8.29
N ASP A 41 -3.92 0.83 8.73
CA ASP A 41 -4.59 1.98 8.12
C ASP A 41 -4.22 2.13 6.64
N PHE A 42 -2.95 1.88 6.28
CA PHE A 42 -2.49 1.89 4.90
C PHE A 42 -3.11 0.77 4.06
N MET A 43 -3.18 -0.46 4.58
CA MET A 43 -3.83 -1.58 3.89
C MET A 43 -5.32 -1.30 3.61
N VAL A 44 -6.04 -0.72 4.59
CA VAL A 44 -7.45 -0.34 4.43
C VAL A 44 -7.59 0.73 3.35
N ARG A 45 -6.68 1.72 3.28
CA ARG A 45 -6.66 2.74 2.22
C ARG A 45 -6.41 2.13 0.84
N LEU A 46 -5.48 1.17 0.73
CA LEU A 46 -5.24 0.45 -0.52
C LEU A 46 -6.49 -0.27 -1.01
N GLN A 47 -7.19 -0.98 -0.12
CA GLN A 47 -8.45 -1.65 -0.44
C GLN A 47 -9.55 -0.66 -0.87
N LYS A 48 -9.66 0.49 -0.18
CA LYS A 48 -10.65 1.54 -0.49
C LYS A 48 -10.36 2.31 -1.77
N SER A 49 -9.13 2.30 -2.27
CA SER A 49 -8.76 3.02 -3.49
C SER A 49 -9.45 2.49 -4.76
N GLY A 50 -9.95 1.26 -4.73
CA GLY A 50 -10.55 0.59 -5.90
C GLY A 50 -9.54 0.20 -6.99
N LEU A 51 -8.27 0.56 -6.85
CA LEU A 51 -7.19 0.23 -7.80
C LEU A 51 -6.54 -1.11 -7.50
N PHE A 52 -6.68 -1.61 -6.26
CA PHE A 52 -6.02 -2.82 -5.79
C PHE A 52 -7.01 -3.78 -5.13
N SER A 53 -6.87 -5.07 -5.41
CA SER A 53 -7.55 -6.19 -4.76
C SER A 53 -6.53 -7.13 -4.11
N ASN A 54 -6.99 -8.10 -3.31
CA ASN A 54 -6.13 -9.08 -2.63
C ASN A 54 -4.97 -8.44 -1.87
N VAL A 55 -5.26 -7.40 -1.09
CA VAL A 55 -4.26 -6.70 -0.28
C VAL A 55 -3.88 -7.60 0.90
N GLU A 56 -2.67 -8.15 0.87
CA GLU A 56 -2.14 -9.07 1.86
C GLU A 56 -0.87 -8.54 2.50
N LEU A 57 -0.77 -8.69 3.82
CA LEU A 57 0.44 -8.41 4.58
C LEU A 57 1.33 -9.64 4.59
N LYS A 58 2.47 -9.60 3.90
CA LYS A 58 3.42 -10.73 3.86
C LYS A 58 4.35 -10.75 5.05
N SER A 59 4.79 -9.59 5.51
CA SER A 59 5.66 -9.51 6.66
C SER A 59 5.54 -8.17 7.38
N VAL A 60 5.67 -8.21 8.71
CA VAL A 60 5.95 -7.03 9.54
C VAL A 60 7.03 -7.41 10.53
N LYS A 61 8.12 -6.64 10.55
CA LYS A 61 9.26 -6.88 11.45
C LYS A 61 9.62 -5.60 12.17
N ARG A 62 10.05 -5.72 13.42
CA ARG A 62 10.59 -4.58 14.17
C ARG A 62 11.97 -4.24 13.60
N GLN A 63 12.16 -2.98 13.23
CA GLN A 63 13.44 -2.45 12.76
C GLN A 63 13.86 -1.29 13.64
N LYS A 64 15.09 -1.37 14.19
CA LYS A 64 15.69 -0.27 14.94
C LYS A 64 16.40 0.66 13.95
N VAL A 65 15.99 1.91 13.90
CA VAL A 65 16.65 2.96 13.12
C VAL A 65 16.99 4.10 14.08
N GLU A 66 18.28 4.38 14.28
CA GLU A 66 18.79 5.51 15.09
C GLU A 66 18.01 5.72 16.42
N ASN A 67 17.83 4.65 17.20
CA ASN A 67 17.10 4.59 18.48
C ASN A 67 15.56 4.59 18.43
N SER A 68 14.94 4.69 17.26
CA SER A 68 13.50 4.54 17.08
C SER A 68 13.09 3.09 16.78
N ASN A 69 12.00 2.64 17.40
CA ASN A 69 11.42 1.32 17.17
C ASN A 69 10.38 1.41 16.04
N LEU A 70 10.81 1.11 14.83
CA LEU A 70 9.98 1.15 13.64
C LEU A 70 9.56 -0.25 13.23
N LYS A 71 8.68 -0.32 12.24
CA LYS A 71 8.15 -1.55 11.66
C LYS A 71 8.44 -1.55 10.16
N SER A 72 9.32 -2.44 9.72
CA SER A 72 9.40 -2.74 8.29
C SER A 72 8.23 -3.63 7.91
N PHE A 73 7.62 -3.34 6.77
CA PHE A 73 6.47 -4.09 6.28
C PHE A 73 6.66 -4.45 4.80
N GLU A 74 6.00 -5.52 4.41
CA GLU A 74 5.88 -5.97 3.03
C GLU A 74 4.42 -6.32 2.76
N ILE A 75 3.82 -5.65 1.79
CA ILE A 75 2.44 -5.83 1.36
C ILE A 75 2.44 -6.23 -0.10
N VAL A 76 1.58 -7.19 -0.44
CA VAL A 76 1.36 -7.61 -1.80
C VAL A 76 -0.10 -7.38 -2.14
N CYS A 77 -0.35 -6.81 -3.31
CA CYS A 77 -1.69 -6.61 -3.83
C CYS A 77 -1.76 -6.86 -5.33
N THR A 78 -2.95 -7.05 -5.85
CA THR A 78 -3.21 -7.23 -7.29
C THR A 78 -3.84 -5.96 -7.85
N LYS A 79 -3.37 -5.48 -8.99
CA LYS A 79 -4.03 -4.38 -9.72
C LYS A 79 -5.38 -4.85 -10.23
N VAL A 80 -6.40 -4.07 -9.95
CA VAL A 80 -7.71 -4.24 -10.57
C VAL A 80 -7.67 -3.52 -11.92
N PRO A 81 -8.09 -4.16 -13.03
CA PRO A 81 -8.33 -3.44 -14.26
C PRO A 81 -9.30 -2.30 -13.98
N PRO A 82 -9.10 -1.09 -14.54
CA PRO A 82 -10.08 -0.02 -14.37
C PRO A 82 -11.45 -0.55 -14.83
N LYS A 83 -12.43 -0.58 -13.91
CA LYS A 83 -13.83 -0.80 -14.30
C LYS A 83 -14.14 0.33 -15.29
N GLN A 84 -14.35 -0.01 -16.56
CA GLN A 84 -15.06 0.89 -17.46
C GLN A 84 -16.35 1.29 -16.73
N PRO A 85 -16.71 2.59 -16.68
CA PRO A 85 -17.99 2.98 -16.11
C PRO A 85 -19.08 2.19 -16.86
N GLU A 86 -19.80 1.34 -16.12
CA GLU A 86 -20.98 0.64 -16.64
C GLU A 86 -21.90 1.70 -17.25
N GLN A 87 -22.00 1.67 -18.58
CA GLN A 87 -23.00 2.48 -19.27
C GLN A 87 -24.37 2.02 -18.74
N PRO A 88 -25.22 2.94 -18.26
CA PRO A 88 -26.52 2.58 -17.72
C PRO A 88 -27.31 1.81 -18.79
N PRO A 89 -28.07 0.76 -18.40
CA PRO A 89 -28.84 -0.03 -19.36
C PRO A 89 -29.84 0.87 -20.09
N LYS A 90 -29.89 0.66 -21.41
CA LYS A 90 -30.71 1.38 -22.38
C LYS A 90 -32.20 1.09 -22.20
#